data_AF-A0A0D2HCZ7-F1
#
_entry.id   AF-A0A0D2HCZ7-F1
#
_cell.length_a   1.000
_cell.length_b   1.000
_cell.length_c   1.000
_cell.angle_alpha   90.00
_cell.angle_beta   90.00
_cell.angle_gamma   90.00
#
_symmetry.space_group_name_H-M   'P 1'
#
loop_
_entity.id
_entity.type
_entity.pdbx_description
1 polymer ?
#
loop_
_entity_poly.entity_id
_entity_poly.type
_entity_poly.pdbx_seq_one_letter_code
_entity_poly.pdbx_strand_id
1 'polypeptide(L)'
;MRDGLVQDMRDYIVAIQTLGCSVNWEHGLAGAIDTDPETGNMTLSDRFAIHICDLSHWSISQRFADVFPEMRGYYQVSEQDTIPASKVDVEGFLEQRAQRRPGSDQRNADG
;
A
#
# COMPACT_ATOMS: atom_id res chain seq x y z
N MET A 1 23.33 11.79 5.87
CA MET A 1 22.76 10.50 6.31
C MET A 1 21.24 10.48 6.12
N ARG A 2 20.48 11.41 6.71
CA ARG A 2 19.02 11.53 6.50
C ARG A 2 18.62 11.55 5.02
N ASP A 3 19.24 12.43 4.23
CA ASP A 3 18.86 12.62 2.83
C ASP A 3 19.12 11.37 1.97
N GLY A 4 20.17 10.60 2.28
CA GLY A 4 20.45 9.32 1.62
C GLY A 4 19.35 8.29 1.89
N LEU A 5 18.95 8.13 3.15
CA LEU A 5 17.85 7.22 3.51
C LEU A 5 16.52 7.61 2.86
N VAL A 6 16.24 8.91 2.75
CA VAL A 6 15.05 9.41 2.06
C VAL A 6 15.10 9.11 0.57
N GLN A 7 16.28 9.21 -0.05
CA GLN A 7 16.46 8.88 -1.46
C GLN A 7 16.27 7.38 -1.71
N ASP A 8 16.90 6.52 -0.91
CA ASP A 8 16.76 5.07 -1.02
C ASP A 8 15.28 4.67 -0.87
N MET A 9 14.57 5.24 0.12
CA MET A 9 13.14 4.99 0.32
C MET A 9 12.29 5.39 -0.90
N ARG A 10 12.61 6.50 -1.57
CA ARG A 10 11.90 6.90 -2.79
C ARG A 10 12.18 5.94 -3.93
N ASP A 11 13.43 5.52 -4.10
CA ASP A 11 13.81 4.58 -5.15
C ASP A 11 13.12 3.22 -4.95
N TYR A 12 12.99 2.77 -3.68
CA TYR A 12 12.21 1.59 -3.33
C TYR A 12 10.72 1.74 -3.68
N ILE A 13 10.09 2.87 -3.34
CA ILE A 13 8.67 3.11 -3.66
C ILE A 13 8.45 3.08 -5.19
N VAL A 14 9.30 3.76 -5.96
CA VAL A 14 9.21 3.81 -7.42
C VAL A 14 9.41 2.42 -8.02
N ALA A 15 10.40 1.67 -7.55
CA ALA A 15 10.66 0.32 -8.05
C ALA A 15 9.54 -0.66 -7.69
N ILE A 16 8.97 -0.58 -6.49
CA ILE A 16 7.80 -1.37 -6.07
C ILE A 16 6.61 -1.09 -7.00
N GLN A 17 6.34 0.18 -7.33
CA GLN A 17 5.24 0.57 -8.22
C GLN A 17 5.46 0.11 -9.66
N THR A 18 6.71 0.08 -10.12
CA THR A 18 7.05 -0.22 -11.53
C THR A 18 7.18 -1.72 -11.79
N LEU A 19 7.79 -2.46 -10.86
CA LEU A 19 8.10 -3.88 -11.02
C LEU A 19 7.05 -4.79 -10.37
N GLY A 20 6.12 -4.20 -9.62
CA GLY A 20 5.05 -4.92 -8.96
C GLY A 20 5.50 -5.56 -7.66
N CYS A 21 4.71 -5.32 -6.61
CA CYS A 21 4.72 -6.09 -5.38
C CYS A 21 3.29 -6.51 -5.07
N SER A 22 3.14 -7.55 -4.27
CA SER A 22 1.86 -7.87 -3.64
C SER A 22 2.07 -8.15 -2.16
N VAL A 23 1.13 -7.70 -1.35
CA VAL A 23 1.02 -8.15 0.03
C VAL A 23 0.35 -9.53 0.06
N ASN A 24 0.92 -10.46 0.80
CA ASN A 24 0.42 -11.82 1.00
C ASN A 24 -0.68 -11.85 2.06
N TRP A 25 -1.68 -11.00 1.86
CA TRP A 25 -2.79 -10.84 2.79
C TRP A 25 -3.85 -11.90 2.51
N GLU A 26 -4.16 -12.71 3.52
CA GLU A 26 -5.12 -13.81 3.39
C GLU A 26 -6.58 -13.36 3.36
N HIS A 27 -6.86 -12.10 3.72
CA HIS A 27 -8.20 -11.54 3.74
C HIS A 27 -8.44 -10.62 2.53
N GLY A 28 -9.71 -10.38 2.20
CA GLY A 28 -10.07 -9.37 1.22
C GLY A 28 -9.84 -7.95 1.74
N LEU A 29 -10.10 -6.94 0.89
CA LEU A 29 -10.01 -5.52 1.23
C LEU A 29 -10.80 -5.16 2.51
N ALA A 30 -11.95 -5.81 2.72
CA ALA A 30 -12.78 -5.62 3.90
C ALA A 30 -12.08 -6.02 5.22
N GLY A 31 -11.12 -6.94 5.19
CA GLY A 31 -10.32 -7.27 6.38
C GLY A 31 -9.14 -6.31 6.61
N ALA A 32 -8.77 -5.54 5.58
CA ALA A 32 -7.68 -4.58 5.63
C ALA A 32 -8.10 -3.19 6.12
N ILE A 33 -9.41 -2.92 6.14
CA ILE A 33 -9.97 -1.59 6.38
C ILE A 33 -10.96 -1.66 7.55
N ASP A 34 -10.80 -0.77 8.50
CA ASP A 34 -11.82 -0.46 9.49
C ASP A 34 -12.62 0.75 9.01
N THR A 35 -13.94 0.71 9.17
CA THR A 35 -14.83 1.83 8.89
C THR A 35 -15.43 2.33 10.20
N ASP A 36 -15.20 3.59 10.51
CA ASP A 36 -15.88 4.27 11.61
C ASP A 36 -17.39 4.35 11.29
N PRO A 37 -18.27 3.76 12.12
CA PRO A 37 -19.71 3.73 11.86
C PRO A 37 -20.37 5.11 11.98
N GLU A 38 -19.80 6.04 12.75
CA GLU A 38 -20.37 7.37 12.97
C GLU A 38 -19.96 8.34 11.85
N THR A 39 -18.70 8.28 11.43
CA THR A 39 -18.15 9.24 10.44
C THR A 39 -18.03 8.67 9.04
N GLY A 40 -18.14 7.35 8.87
CA GLY A 40 -17.89 6.66 7.61
C GLY A 40 -16.41 6.67 7.18
N ASN A 41 -15.50 7.17 8.02
CA ASN A 41 -14.08 7.23 7.71
C ASN A 41 -13.47 5.84 7.64
N MET A 42 -12.68 5.62 6.59
CA MET A 42 -11.93 4.39 6.40
C MET A 42 -10.49 4.56 6.87
N THR A 43 -10.03 3.67 7.73
CA THR A 43 -8.64 3.56 8.20
C THR A 43 -8.13 2.15 7.92
N LEU A 44 -6.80 1.97 7.89
CA LEU A 44 -6.25 0.62 7.88
C LEU A 44 -6.58 -0.04 9.21
N SER A 45 -6.94 -1.33 9.16
CA SER A 45 -7.08 -2.10 10.38
C SER A 45 -5.73 -2.34 11.04
N ASP A 46 -5.70 -2.41 12.37
CA ASP A 46 -4.45 -2.64 13.10
C ASP A 46 -3.75 -3.93 12.66
N ARG A 47 -4.54 -4.97 12.38
CA ARG A 47 -4.02 -6.27 11.89
C ARG A 47 -3.31 -6.10 10.56
N PHE A 48 -3.92 -5.38 9.64
CA PHE A 48 -3.32 -5.13 8.33
C PHE A 48 -2.11 -4.21 8.44
N ALA A 49 -2.18 -3.16 9.26
CA ALA A 49 -1.06 -2.26 9.52
C ALA A 49 0.17 -3.02 10.06
N ILE A 50 -0.04 -3.93 11.01
CA ILE A 50 1.03 -4.81 11.52
C ILE A 50 1.53 -5.73 10.41
N HIS A 51 0.63 -6.33 9.62
CA HIS A 51 0.99 -7.27 8.57
C HIS A 51 1.87 -6.63 7.48
N ILE A 52 1.54 -5.43 7.00
CA ILE A 52 2.32 -4.74 5.96
C ILE A 52 3.69 -4.26 6.44
N CYS A 53 3.90 -4.11 7.76
CA CYS A 53 5.18 -3.70 8.33
C CYS A 53 6.23 -4.81 8.33
N ASP A 54 5.82 -6.06 8.14
CA ASP A 54 6.73 -7.20 8.03
C ASP A 54 7.00 -7.51 6.56
N LEU A 55 8.25 -7.30 6.12
CA LEU A 55 8.67 -7.55 4.74
C LEU A 55 8.46 -9.02 4.31
N SER A 56 8.43 -9.97 5.25
CA SER A 56 8.24 -11.39 4.92
C SER A 56 6.83 -11.69 4.40
N HIS A 57 5.89 -10.78 4.63
CA HIS A 57 4.54 -10.82 4.09
C HIS A 57 4.41 -10.22 2.69
N TRP A 58 5.51 -9.81 2.07
CA TRP A 58 5.49 -9.29 0.71
C TRP A 58 6.05 -10.32 -0.27
N SER A 59 5.38 -10.42 -1.41
CA SER A 59 5.92 -11.03 -2.61
C SER A 59 6.38 -9.92 -3.54
N ILE A 60 7.62 -10.04 -4.02
CA ILE A 60 8.26 -9.05 -4.90
C ILE A 60 8.81 -9.77 -6.13
N SER A 61 8.76 -9.15 -7.30
CA SER A 61 9.28 -9.75 -8.54
C SER A 61 10.79 -9.99 -8.50
N GLN A 62 11.24 -10.99 -9.26
CA GLN A 62 12.67 -11.29 -9.41
C GLN A 62 13.46 -10.07 -9.90
N ARG A 63 12.89 -9.30 -10.84
CA ARG A 63 13.56 -8.11 -11.39
C ARG A 63 13.83 -7.04 -10.34
N PHE A 64 12.96 -6.87 -9.35
CA PHE A 64 13.21 -5.97 -8.23
C PHE A 64 14.33 -6.52 -7.33
N ALA A 65 14.30 -7.82 -7.05
CA ALA A 65 15.33 -8.48 -6.25
C ALA A 65 16.73 -8.44 -6.92
N ASP A 66 16.79 -8.23 -8.24
CA ASP A 66 18.04 -8.03 -8.98
C ASP A 66 18.55 -6.59 -8.91
N VAL A 67 17.66 -5.61 -8.76
CA VAL A 67 18.03 -4.20 -8.56
C VAL A 67 18.50 -3.95 -7.13
N PHE A 68 17.86 -4.59 -6.14
CA PHE A 68 18.17 -4.45 -4.72
C PHE A 68 18.51 -5.79 -4.05
N PRO A 69 19.64 -6.41 -4.42
CA PRO A 69 20.03 -7.73 -3.90
C PRO A 69 20.26 -7.75 -2.39
N GLU A 70 20.59 -6.61 -1.78
CA GLU A 70 20.77 -6.44 -0.33
C GLU A 70 19.49 -6.70 0.48
N MET A 71 18.33 -6.66 -0.17
CA MET A 71 17.05 -6.93 0.47
C MET A 71 16.62 -8.40 0.37
N ARG A 72 17.40 -9.26 -0.28
CA ARG A 72 17.09 -10.69 -0.38
C ARG A 72 17.06 -11.34 1.00
N GLY A 73 16.03 -12.13 1.24
CA GLY A 73 15.79 -12.80 2.52
C GLY A 73 14.85 -12.06 3.47
N TYR A 74 14.53 -10.78 3.21
CA TYR A 74 13.49 -10.08 3.97
C TYR A 74 12.07 -10.32 3.42
N TYR A 75 11.94 -10.69 2.15
CA TYR A 75 10.67 -10.92 1.46
C TYR A 75 10.71 -12.19 0.62
N GLN A 76 9.55 -12.60 0.11
CA GLN A 76 9.44 -13.71 -0.84
C GLN A 76 9.67 -13.20 -2.27
N VAL A 77 10.53 -13.88 -3.02
CA VAL A 77 10.75 -13.57 -4.44
C VAL A 77 9.80 -14.40 -5.27
N SER A 78 8.97 -13.72 -6.07
CA SER A 78 8.14 -14.35 -7.10
C SER A 78 8.96 -14.46 -8.38
N GLU A 79 8.98 -15.63 -9.00
CA GLU A 79 9.67 -15.89 -10.29
C GLU A 79 9.12 -15.06 -11.46
N GLN A 80 8.02 -14.34 -11.25
CA GLN A 80 7.44 -13.45 -12.26
C GLN A 80 8.28 -12.19 -12.44
N ASP A 81 8.50 -11.78 -13.69
CA ASP A 81 9.22 -10.54 -14.04
C ASP A 81 8.54 -9.29 -13.47
N THR A 82 7.22 -9.31 -13.42
CA THR A 82 6.39 -8.32 -12.74
C THR A 82 5.22 -9.00 -12.05
N ILE A 83 4.84 -8.48 -10.88
CA ILE A 83 3.60 -8.94 -10.24
C ILE A 83 2.45 -8.07 -10.81
N PRO A 84 1.48 -8.67 -11.51
CA PRO A 84 0.35 -7.90 -12.03
C PRO A 84 -0.39 -7.24 -10.89
N ALA A 85 -0.71 -5.95 -11.05
CA ALA A 85 -1.55 -5.25 -10.10
C ALA A 85 -2.86 -6.04 -9.92
N SER A 86 -3.23 -6.30 -8.66
CA SER A 86 -4.50 -6.96 -8.37
C SER A 86 -5.65 -6.18 -9.02
N LYS A 87 -6.59 -6.88 -9.66
CA LYS A 87 -7.80 -6.28 -10.24
C LYS A 87 -8.74 -5.85 -9.12
N VAL A 88 -8.36 -4.81 -8.39
CA VAL A 88 -9.21 -4.14 -7.42
C VAL A 88 -9.92 -3.03 -8.17
N ASP A 89 -11.24 -2.91 -7.98
CA ASP A 89 -12.00 -1.77 -8.45
C ASP A 89 -11.65 -0.54 -7.61
N VAL A 90 -10.52 0.08 -7.96
CA VAL A 90 -10.00 1.26 -7.28
C VAL A 90 -10.96 2.44 -7.46
N GLU A 91 -11.59 2.56 -8.62
CA GLU A 91 -12.51 3.65 -8.92
C GLU A 91 -13.76 3.55 -8.04
N GLY A 92 -14.42 2.38 -8.01
CA GLY A 92 -15.54 2.13 -7.11
C GLY A 92 -15.17 2.29 -5.63
N PHE A 93 -13.94 1.94 -5.23
CA PHE A 93 -13.45 2.21 -3.88
C PHE A 93 -13.28 3.71 -3.59
N LEU A 94 -12.71 4.48 -4.52
CA LEU A 94 -12.51 5.93 -4.38
C LEU A 94 -13.85 6.68 -4.40
N GLU A 95 -14.82 6.24 -5.21
CA GLU A 95 -16.18 6.77 -5.22
C GLU A 95 -16.88 6.55 -3.88
N GLN A 96 -16.83 5.33 -3.33
CA GLN A 96 -17.38 5.05 -1.99
C GLN A 96 -16.75 5.93 -0.92
N ARG A 97 -15.44 6.17 -1.01
CA ARG A 97 -14.72 7.06 -0.09
C ARG A 97 -15.13 8.53 -0.25
N ALA A 98 -15.33 9.00 -1.48
CA ALA A 98 -15.78 10.37 -1.75
C ALA A 98 -17.21 10.61 -1.26
N GLN A 99 -18.12 9.66 -1.51
CA GLN A 99 -19.52 9.74 -1.05
C GLN A 99 -19.64 9.76 0.48
N ARG A 100 -18.75 9.04 1.19
CA ARG A 100 -18.73 8.98 2.66
C ARG A 100 -17.97 10.12 3.33
N ARG A 101 -17.27 10.98 2.59
CA ARG A 101 -16.67 12.22 3.10
C ARG A 101 -17.45 13.46 2.63
N PRO A 102 -18.70 13.68 3.06
CA PRO A 102 -19.33 14.98 2.84
C PRO A 102 -18.69 16.00 3.80
N GLY A 103 -17.86 16.91 3.28
CA GLY A 103 -17.65 18.20 3.96
C GLY A 103 -16.24 18.55 4.47
N SER A 104 -15.14 17.99 3.93
CA SER A 104 -13.82 18.58 4.22
C SER A 104 -13.54 19.91 3.50
N ASP A 105 -14.42 20.35 2.58
CA ASP A 105 -14.27 21.62 1.86
C ASP A 105 -15.06 22.80 2.46
N GLN A 106 -15.66 22.64 3.65
CA GLN A 106 -16.39 23.72 4.33
C GLN A 106 -15.78 24.05 5.70
N ARG A 107 -14.52 24.50 5.71
CA ARG A 107 -14.02 25.38 6.77
C ARG A 107 -13.36 26.60 6.14
N ASN A 108 -14.23 27.53 5.75
CA ASN A 108 -14.19 28.99 5.92
C ASN A 108 -12.77 29.60 5.90
N ALA A 109 -12.31 30.40 4.92
CA ALA A 109 -13.01 31.37 4.08
C ALA A 109 -14.06 32.20 4.85
N ASP A 110 -13.73 32.62 6.07
CA ASP A 110 -14.26 33.84 6.69
C ASP A 110 -13.54 34.10 8.01
N GLY A 111 -12.91 35.28 8.12
CA GLY A 111 -12.23 35.78 9.32
C GLY A 111 -10.84 36.32 9.04
#